data_AF-A0A535J9N6-F1
#
_entry.id   AF-A0A535J9N6-F1
#
_cell.length_a   1.000
_cell.length_b   1.000
_cell.length_c   1.000
_cell.angle_alpha   90.00
_cell.angle_beta   90.00
_cell.angle_gamma   90.00
#
_symmetry.space_group_name_H-M   'P 1'
#
loop_
_entity.id
_entity.type
_entity.pdbx_description
1 polymer ?
#
loop_
_entity_poly.entity_id
_entity_poly.type
_entity_poly.pdbx_seq_one_letter_code
_entity_poly.pdbx_strand_id
1 'polypeptide(L)' 'MIKEAFRVLRPGGRFAVADMVELEPLDPITKKNLDSWAGCLSGTIPIDEYRAALVAAGFEDSEFQVHATESMPGVEG' A
#
# COMPACT_ATOMS: atom_id res chain seq x y z
N MET A 1 1.40 -11.10 -2.53
CA MET A 1 2.74 -10.67 -2.09
C MET A 1 2.95 -10.91 -0.60
N ILE A 2 2.18 -10.25 0.28
CA ILE A 2 2.44 -10.22 1.74
C ILE A 2 2.52 -11.62 2.38
N LYS A 3 1.62 -12.55 2.04
CA LYS A 3 1.67 -13.94 2.55
C LYS A 3 2.98 -14.66 2.21
N GLU A 4 3.53 -14.40 1.03
CA GLU A 4 4.77 -15.03 0.60
C GLU A 4 5.97 -14.39 1.30
N ALA A 5 5.94 -13.06 1.50
CA ALA A 5 6.95 -12.36 2.30
C ALA A 5 7.02 -12.95 3.72
N PHE A 6 5.89 -13.26 4.35
CA PHE A 6 5.86 -13.94 5.64
C PHE A 6 6.48 -15.34 5.58
N ARG A 7 6.07 -16.16 4.60
CA ARG A 7 6.51 -17.56 4.45
C ARG A 7 8.04 -17.71 4.33
N VAL A 8 8.71 -16.77 3.67
CA VAL A 8 10.16 -16.86 3.39
C VAL A 8 11.03 -16.25 4.48
N LEU A 9 10.46 -15.52 5.44
CA LEU A 9 11.22 -14.98 6.56
C LEU A 9 11.71 -16.10 7.47
N ARG A 10 12.93 -15.94 7.98
CA ARG A 10 13.41 -16.75 9.11
C ARG A 10 12.61 -16.40 10.36
N PRO A 11 12.51 -17.32 11.36
CA PRO A 11 11.94 -16.98 12.66
C PRO A 11 12.60 -15.72 13.25
N GLY A 12 11.79 -14.75 13.69
CA GLY A 12 12.25 -13.45 14.18
C GLY A 12 12.69 -12.45 13.10
N GLY A 13 12.50 -12.77 11.81
CA GLY A 13 12.77 -11.87 10.71
C GLY A 13 11.81 -10.67 10.67
N ARG A 14 12.29 -9.55 10.12
CA ARG A 14 11.51 -8.31 9.97
C ARG A 14 11.15 -8.07 8.50
N PHE A 15 9.90 -7.73 8.24
CA PHE A 15 9.47 -7.17 6.97
C PHE A 15 9.48 -5.63 7.06
N ALA A 16 10.32 -4.98 6.27
CA ALA A 16 10.43 -3.52 6.21
C ALA A 16 10.43 -3.07 4.74
N VAL A 17 9.43 -2.27 4.37
CA VAL A 17 9.20 -1.81 3.00
C VAL A 17 8.67 -0.38 3.02
N ALA A 18 8.99 0.39 1.98
CA ALA A 18 8.37 1.68 1.70
C ALA A 18 7.48 1.48 0.47
N ASP A 19 6.20 1.85 0.59
CA ASP A 19 5.21 1.72 -0.47
C ASP A 19 4.18 2.85 -0.35
N MET A 20 3.46 3.12 -1.43
CA MET A 20 2.36 4.09 -1.43
C MET A 20 1.06 3.43 -0.96
N VAL A 21 0.30 4.15 -0.15
CA VAL A 21 -1.00 3.72 0.35
C VAL A 21 -2.00 4.86 0.24
N GLU A 22 -3.27 4.50 0.19
CA GLU A 22 -4.36 5.46 0.20
C GLU A 22 -4.70 5.81 1.65
N LEU A 23 -4.53 7.08 2.03
CA LEU A 23 -5.04 7.59 3.31
C LEU A 23 -6.55 7.84 3.23
N GLU A 24 -7.02 8.22 2.05
CA GLU A 24 -8.43 8.28 1.65
C GLU A 24 -8.57 7.53 0.32
N PRO A 25 -9.66 6.76 0.10
CA PRO A 25 -9.83 5.99 -1.12
C PRO A 25 -9.74 6.87 -2.37
N LEU A 26 -8.91 6.45 -3.32
CA LEU A 26 -8.82 7.14 -4.61
C LEU A 26 -10.00 6.75 -5.51
N ASP A 27 -10.50 7.71 -6.29
CA ASP A 27 -11.58 7.44 -7.22
C ASP A 27 -11.12 6.47 -8.34
N PRO A 28 -12.02 5.62 -8.87
CA PRO A 28 -11.65 4.64 -9.88
C PRO A 28 -11.17 5.23 -11.21
N ILE A 29 -11.50 6.49 -11.53
CA ILE A 29 -11.07 7.14 -12.77
C ILE A 29 -9.59 7.51 -12.62
N THR A 30 -9.22 8.16 -11.52
CA THR A 30 -7.82 8.47 -11.19
C THR A 30 -6.94 7.22 -11.22
N LYS A 31 -7.39 6.09 -10.65
CA LYS A 31 -6.62 4.84 -10.68
C LYS A 31 -6.47 4.22 -12.07
N LYS A 32 -7.31 4.56 -13.04
CA LYS A 32 -7.26 4.01 -14.41
C LYS A 32 -6.41 4.84 -15.38
N ASN A 33 -6.03 6.06 -14.99
CA ASN A 33 -5.19 6.91 -15.83
C ASN A 33 -3.78 6.33 -16.00
N LEU A 34 -3.22 6.46 -17.21
CA LEU A 34 -1.90 5.90 -17.56
C LEU A 34 -0.79 6.48 -16.70
N ASP A 35 -0.86 7.76 -16.36
CA ASP A 35 0.11 8.41 -15.49
C ASP A 35 0.05 7.86 -14.05
N SER A 36 -1.16 7.56 -13.54
CA SER A 36 -1.33 6.87 -12.25
C SER A 36 -0.75 5.46 -12.28
N TRP A 37 -0.81 4.77 -13.42
CA TRP A 37 -0.20 3.45 -13.56
C TRP A 37 1.33 3.55 -13.55
N ALA A 38 1.89 4.46 -14.34
CA ALA A 38 3.33 4.70 -14.38
C ALA A 38 3.89 5.20 -13.04
N GLY A 39 3.09 5.96 -12.29
CA GLY A 39 3.40 6.46 -10.95
C GLY A 39 3.12 5.46 -9.82
N CYS A 40 2.77 4.21 -10.10
CA CYS A 40 2.42 3.17 -9.11
C CYS A 40 1.17 3.45 -8.25
N LEU A 41 0.35 4.44 -8.60
CA LEU A 41 -0.87 4.82 -7.88
C LEU A 41 -2.06 3.93 -8.22
N SER A 42 -2.13 3.40 -9.43
CA SER A 42 -3.22 2.52 -9.85
C SER A 42 -3.38 1.27 -8.97
N GLY A 43 -2.28 0.80 -8.38
CA GLY A 43 -2.21 -0.39 -7.55
C GLY A 43 -2.29 -0.15 -6.04
N THR A 44 -2.40 1.10 -5.59
CA THR A 44 -2.46 1.39 -4.16
C THR A 44 -3.72 0.80 -3.53
N ILE A 45 -3.66 0.55 -2.24
CA ILE A 45 -4.79 0.13 -1.42
C ILE A 45 -4.88 1.04 -0.20
N PRO A 46 -6.06 1.16 0.43
CA PRO A 46 -6.21 1.84 1.71
C PRO A 46 -5.22 1.33 2.76
N ILE A 47 -4.69 2.23 3.59
CA ILE A 47 -3.74 1.88 4.65
C ILE A 47 -4.32 0.80 5.59
N ASP A 48 -5.62 0.84 5.85
CA ASP A 48 -6.30 -0.15 6.68
C ASP A 48 -6.41 -1.52 5.99
N GLU A 49 -6.59 -1.56 4.67
CA GLU A 49 -6.52 -2.81 3.91
C GLU A 49 -5.12 -3.40 3.90
N TYR A 50 -4.09 -2.55 3.80
CA TYR A 50 -2.70 -2.97 3.91
C TYR A 50 -2.41 -3.58 5.29
N ARG A 51 -2.86 -2.92 6.36
CA ARG A 51 -2.76 -3.42 7.73
C ARG A 51 -3.49 -4.75 7.90
N ALA A 52 -4.71 -4.86 7.39
CA ALA A 52 -5.48 -6.10 7.44
C ALA A 52 -4.78 -7.24 6.70
N ALA A 53 -4.16 -6.95 5.55
CA ALA A 53 -3.42 -7.94 4.77
C ALA A 53 -2.14 -8.42 5.49
N LEU A 54 -1.44 -7.55 6.23
CA LEU A 54 -0.31 -7.93 7.09
C LEU A 54 -0.76 -8.88 8.21
N VAL A 55 -1.82 -8.51 8.94
CA VAL A 55 -2.38 -9.33 10.03
C VAL A 55 -2.85 -10.69 9.48
N ALA A 56 -3.56 -10.70 8.36
CA ALA A 56 -4.05 -11.92 7.73
C ALA A 56 -2.93 -12.84 7.20
N ALA A 57 -1.72 -12.31 6.98
CA ALA A 57 -0.54 -13.10 6.61
C ALA A 57 0.21 -13.68 7.82
N GLY A 58 -0.03 -13.17 9.03
CA GLY A 58 0.64 -13.59 10.26
C GLY A 58 1.67 -12.59 10.80
N PHE A 59 1.80 -11.40 10.21
CA PHE A 59 2.64 -10.36 10.80
C PHE A 59 1.97 -9.75 12.04
N GLU A 60 2.74 -9.71 13.12
CA GLU A 60 2.38 -9.07 14.38
C GLU A 60 3.11 -7.71 14.50
N ASP A 61 2.64 -6.81 15.36
CA ASP A 61 3.29 -5.52 15.68
C ASP A 61 3.62 -4.62 14.47
N SER A 62 2.66 -4.44 13.55
CA SER A 62 2.84 -3.57 12.38
C SER A 62 2.85 -2.07 12.70
N GLU A 63 3.99 -1.43 12.44
CA GLU A 63 4.19 0.03 12.52
C GLU A 63 4.15 0.66 11.12
N PHE A 64 3.52 1.84 11.02
CA PHE A 64 3.46 2.63 9.79
C PHE A 64 3.98 4.03 10.04
N GLN A 65 4.89 4.48 9.18
CA GLN A 65 5.42 5.84 9.20
C GLN A 65 5.13 6.52 7.85
N VAL A 66 4.32 7.58 7.89
CA VAL A 66 4.03 8.38 6.69
C VAL A 66 5.16 9.40 6.51
N HIS A 67 5.94 9.25 5.44
CA HIS A 67 7.07 10.14 5.15
C HIS A 67 6.71 11.33 4.26
N ALA A 68 5.68 11.20 3.42
CA ALA A 68 5.16 12.24 2.56
C ALA A 68 3.67 11.97 2.27
N THR A 69 2.93 13.03 1.95
CA THR A 69 1.52 12.95 1.54
C THR A 69 1.35 13.80 0.29
N GLU A 70 0.77 13.21 -0.75
CA GLU A 70 0.42 13.91 -1.97
C GLU A 70 -1.10 13.91 -2.14
N SER A 71 -1.65 15.07 -2.48
CA SER A 71 -3.05 15.18 -2.88
C SER A 71 -3.12 15.26 -4.38
N MET A 72 -3.95 14.41 -4.98
CA MET A 72 -4.22 14.50 -6.41
C MET A 72 -5.42 15.40 -6.64
N PRO A 73 -5.25 16.64 -7.14
CA PRO A 73 -6.38 17.41 -7.61
C PRO A 73 -7.04 16.61 -8.74
N GLY A 74 -8.37 16.47 -8.66
CA GLY A 74 -9.16 15.61 -9.54
C GLY A 74 -8.67 15.68 -10.97
N VAL A 75 -8.21 14.54 -11.48
CA VAL A 75 -7.78 14.42 -12.87
C VAL A 75 -9.02 14.64 -13.72
N GLU A 76 -9.18 15.85 -14.25
CA GLU A 76 -10.16 16.11 -15.29
C GLU A 76 -9.78 15.28 -16.51
N GLY A 77 -10.57 14.23 -16.75
CA GLY A 77 -10.78 13.61 -18.06
C GLY A 77 -9.60 12.86 -18.64
#